data_AF-A0A961AF76-F1
#
_entry.id   AF-A0A961AF76-F1
#
_cell.length_a   1.000
_cell.length_b   1.000
_cell.length_c   1.000
_cell.angle_alpha   90.00
_cell.angle_beta   90.00
_cell.angle_gamma   90.00
#
_symmetry.space_group_name_H-M   'P 1'
#
loop_
_entity.id
_entity.type
_entity.pdbx_description
1 polymer ?
#
loop_
_entity_poly.entity_id
_entity_poly.type
_entity_poly.pdbx_seq_one_letter_code
_entity_poly.pdbx_strand_id
1 'polypeptide(L)'
;MKASLLTSRGISLGLIAGLLTLTLVPSPAATADGRRKLVLIAGKPSHPPLMHEFRAGTLLLEKCLAEVPGLVVEQHSDGWVADETTFEDADAVVIYADGGGKHPAVQGDHLATLQKLVDRGVGFACMHYGVEVVPEQAGKQFLSWLGGFYEGGYSCNPIWSPTFNELPSHPVTRGVKPFTIEDEWYINMRFQPAWGEGVDAEKAEGTTFVPILVAKPSDATRDGPYVYPKGPYPHVQAEKGHREAVMWTVERPDGGRGFGFTGGHFHLNWGNDDFRRTVLNALVWVAKAEVPEGGVNSAVTEVELHQNLDDKPQPKKKAAQAQPVPRVFQRMASR
;
A
#
# COMPACT_ATOMS: atom_id res chain seq x y z
N MET A 1 -56.65 17.06 52.80
CA MET A 1 -56.25 16.50 51.49
C MET A 1 -55.41 17.56 50.78
N LYS A 2 -54.17 17.21 50.39
CA LYS A 2 -53.16 18.13 49.85
C LYS A 2 -53.54 18.59 48.44
N ALA A 3 -53.40 19.89 48.16
CA ALA A 3 -53.30 20.42 46.80
C ALA A 3 -52.36 21.64 46.76
N SER A 4 -51.40 21.55 45.83
CA SER A 4 -50.67 22.60 45.11
C SER A 4 -49.85 23.65 45.87
N LEU A 5 -48.57 23.73 45.53
CA LEU A 5 -47.93 24.98 45.08
C LEU A 5 -46.65 24.67 44.29
N LEU A 6 -46.63 25.22 43.08
CA LEU A 6 -45.52 25.26 42.13
C LEU A 6 -44.29 25.95 42.75
N THR A 7 -43.11 25.43 42.46
CA THR A 7 -41.87 26.21 42.45
C THR A 7 -41.16 25.96 41.12
N SER A 8 -41.10 26.99 40.28
CA SER A 8 -40.23 27.00 39.10
C SER A 8 -38.78 27.10 39.56
N ARG A 9 -37.93 26.22 39.03
CA ARG A 9 -36.47 26.36 39.13
C ARG A 9 -35.96 26.75 37.76
N GLY A 10 -35.40 27.96 37.67
CA GLY A 10 -34.69 28.43 36.49
C GLY A 10 -33.49 27.53 36.19
N ILE A 11 -33.32 27.19 34.92
CA ILE A 11 -32.15 26.50 34.41
C ILE A 11 -31.13 27.58 34.03
N SER A 12 -30.06 27.70 34.80
CA SER A 12 -28.89 28.49 34.41
C SER A 12 -28.08 27.68 33.39
N LEU A 13 -28.05 28.10 32.13
CA LEU A 13 -27.07 27.62 31.14
C LEU A 13 -25.69 28.15 31.54
N GLY A 14 -24.84 27.29 32.09
CA GLY A 14 -23.41 27.56 32.22
C GLY A 14 -22.72 27.29 30.88
N LEU A 15 -22.28 28.36 30.21
CA LEU A 15 -21.36 28.26 29.07
C LEU A 15 -20.00 27.76 29.58
N ILE A 16 -19.68 26.49 29.33
CA ILE A 16 -18.31 25.99 29.51
C ILE A 16 -17.54 26.32 28.24
N ALA A 17 -16.77 27.41 28.27
CA ALA A 17 -15.78 27.70 27.25
C ALA A 17 -14.66 26.65 27.35
N GLY A 18 -14.72 25.64 26.49
CA GLY A 18 -13.65 24.67 26.34
C GLY A 18 -12.41 25.34 25.76
N LEU A 19 -11.37 25.46 26.57
CA LEU A 19 -10.05 25.94 26.16
C LEU A 19 -9.45 24.88 25.21
N LEU A 20 -9.50 25.13 23.89
CA LEU A 20 -8.76 24.33 22.91
C LEU A 20 -7.26 24.57 23.15
N THR A 21 -6.61 23.69 23.89
CA THR A 21 -5.14 23.63 23.90
C THR A 21 -4.69 23.04 22.57
N LEU A 22 -4.41 23.93 21.61
CA LEU A 22 -3.72 23.59 20.37
C LEU A 22 -2.29 23.17 20.74
N THR A 23 -2.07 21.88 20.95
CA THR A 23 -0.71 21.34 21.09
C THR A 23 -0.04 21.46 19.73
N LEU A 24 0.78 22.50 19.56
CA LEU A 24 1.63 22.68 18.39
C LEU A 24 2.67 21.54 18.41
N VAL A 25 2.41 20.48 17.64
CA VAL A 25 3.37 19.39 17.44
C VAL A 25 4.53 19.98 16.62
N PRO A 26 5.79 19.85 17.06
CA PRO A 26 6.91 20.42 16.33
C PRO A 26 7.05 19.75 14.95
N SER A 27 6.89 20.51 13.87
CA SER A 27 7.38 20.13 12.53
C SER A 27 8.87 20.43 12.49
N PRO A 28 9.73 19.41 12.32
CA PRO A 28 10.54 19.37 11.08
C PRO A 28 10.78 17.92 10.60
N ALA A 29 11.03 17.64 9.33
CA ALA A 29 11.73 18.46 8.35
C ALA A 29 10.84 18.83 7.17
N ALA A 30 10.73 20.12 6.89
CA ALA A 30 10.53 20.56 5.52
C ALA A 30 11.93 20.78 4.94
N THR A 31 12.10 20.59 3.63
CA THR A 31 13.30 21.01 2.91
C THR A 31 13.62 22.48 3.19
N ALA A 32 14.82 22.93 2.85
CA ALA A 32 15.25 24.32 3.10
C ALA A 32 14.29 25.39 2.52
N ASP A 33 13.51 25.04 1.49
CA ASP A 33 12.48 25.88 0.86
C ASP A 33 11.05 25.65 1.39
N GLY A 34 10.88 24.87 2.46
CA GLY A 34 9.61 24.66 3.16
C GLY A 34 8.69 23.61 2.54
N ARG A 35 9.16 22.83 1.55
CA ARG A 35 8.40 21.73 0.96
C ARG A 35 8.56 20.44 1.77
N ARG A 36 7.61 19.52 1.60
CA ARG A 36 7.69 18.18 2.13
C ARG A 36 8.53 17.30 1.23
N LYS A 37 9.38 16.45 1.80
CA LYS A 37 10.25 15.54 1.02
C LYS A 37 9.79 14.09 1.12
N LEU A 38 9.52 13.51 -0.04
CA LEU A 38 9.26 12.09 -0.23
C LEU A 38 10.50 11.43 -0.86
N VAL A 39 11.12 10.51 -0.13
CA VAL A 39 12.15 9.61 -0.68
C VAL A 39 11.44 8.36 -1.22
N LEU A 40 11.51 8.15 -2.53
CA LEU A 40 10.84 7.03 -3.21
C LEU A 40 11.88 6.04 -3.73
N ILE A 41 11.94 4.87 -3.11
CA ILE A 41 12.97 3.86 -3.35
C ILE A 41 12.40 2.74 -4.23
N ALA A 42 13.01 2.53 -5.39
CA ALA A 42 12.73 1.42 -6.28
C ALA A 42 13.70 0.25 -6.06
N GLY A 43 13.13 -0.96 -5.97
CA GLY A 43 13.89 -2.20 -5.94
C GLY A 43 14.67 -2.47 -7.23
N LYS A 44 15.53 -3.50 -7.17
CA LYS A 44 16.26 -4.00 -8.34
C LYS A 44 15.31 -4.67 -9.34
N PRO A 45 15.68 -4.72 -10.63
CA PRO A 45 14.91 -5.46 -11.63
C PRO A 45 14.69 -6.93 -11.23
N SER A 46 13.47 -7.44 -11.39
CA SER A 46 13.13 -8.83 -11.07
C SER A 46 12.36 -9.55 -12.17
N HIS A 47 11.03 -9.68 -12.04
CA HIS A 47 10.11 -10.46 -12.85
C HIS A 47 10.19 -10.19 -14.36
N PRO A 48 9.53 -10.97 -15.23
CA PRO A 48 9.50 -10.70 -16.67
C PRO A 48 9.11 -9.25 -17.02
N PRO A 49 9.47 -8.75 -18.23
CA PRO A 49 9.11 -7.41 -18.67
C PRO A 49 7.63 -7.07 -18.43
N LEU A 50 7.37 -5.83 -17.99
CA LEU A 50 6.06 -5.29 -17.59
C LEU A 50 5.51 -5.82 -16.26
N MET A 51 6.27 -6.66 -15.55
CA MET A 51 5.98 -7.08 -14.18
C MET A 51 7.09 -6.58 -13.25
N HIS A 52 6.72 -6.05 -12.08
CA HIS A 52 7.69 -5.54 -11.09
C HIS A 52 8.67 -4.53 -11.73
N GLU A 53 8.14 -3.61 -12.54
CA GLU A 53 8.91 -2.49 -13.11
C GLU A 53 9.01 -1.37 -12.08
N PHE A 54 9.72 -1.63 -10.99
CA PHE A 54 9.80 -0.72 -9.85
C PHE A 54 10.42 0.62 -10.23
N ARG A 55 11.53 0.59 -10.97
CA ARG A 55 12.23 1.80 -11.43
C ARG A 55 11.36 2.60 -12.40
N ALA A 56 10.84 1.97 -13.46
CA ALA A 56 9.97 2.67 -14.41
C ALA A 56 8.71 3.23 -13.72
N GLY A 57 8.09 2.45 -12.82
CA GLY A 57 6.91 2.85 -12.07
C GLY A 57 7.17 4.05 -11.15
N THR A 58 8.24 4.03 -10.36
CA THR A 58 8.58 5.15 -9.47
C THR A 58 8.95 6.43 -10.22
N LEU A 59 9.67 6.34 -11.35
CA LEU A 59 9.94 7.51 -12.23
C LEU A 59 8.64 8.10 -12.81
N LEU A 60 7.71 7.23 -13.22
CA LEU A 60 6.41 7.66 -13.71
C LEU A 60 5.56 8.34 -12.62
N LEU A 61 5.57 7.78 -11.40
CA LEU A 61 4.89 8.36 -10.24
C LEU A 61 5.51 9.70 -9.81
N GLU A 62 6.84 9.80 -9.79
CA GLU A 62 7.57 11.05 -9.54
C GLU A 62 7.15 12.14 -10.54
N LYS A 63 7.12 11.82 -11.84
CA LYS A 63 6.59 12.73 -12.88
C LYS A 63 5.16 13.19 -12.56
N CYS A 64 4.29 12.28 -12.13
CA CYS A 64 2.91 12.62 -11.81
C CYS A 64 2.78 13.49 -10.55
N LEU A 65 3.76 13.45 -9.65
CA LEU A 65 3.81 14.24 -8.42
C LEU A 65 4.49 15.60 -8.59
N ALA A 66 5.16 15.86 -9.71
CA ALA A 66 5.98 17.05 -9.93
C ALA A 66 5.21 18.39 -9.74
N GLU A 67 3.92 18.40 -10.05
CA GLU A 67 3.05 19.59 -9.96
C GLU A 67 2.30 19.68 -8.62
N VAL A 68 2.55 18.77 -7.67
CA VAL A 68 1.90 18.82 -6.35
C VAL A 68 2.54 19.95 -5.52
N PRO A 69 1.79 20.99 -5.14
CA PRO A 69 2.34 22.11 -4.39
C PRO A 69 2.88 21.66 -3.03
N GLY A 70 4.06 22.17 -2.67
CA GLY A 70 4.63 21.89 -1.36
C GLY A 70 5.22 20.49 -1.22
N LEU A 71 5.41 19.73 -2.31
CA LEU A 71 6.06 18.43 -2.31
C LEU A 71 7.34 18.47 -3.16
N VAL A 72 8.37 17.75 -2.73
CA VAL A 72 9.51 17.33 -3.54
C VAL A 72 9.64 15.83 -3.42
N VAL A 73 9.94 15.18 -4.53
CA VAL A 73 10.17 13.74 -4.60
C VAL A 73 11.63 13.54 -4.98
N GLU A 74 12.31 12.66 -4.26
CA GLU A 74 13.63 12.15 -4.62
C GLU A 74 13.50 10.65 -4.90
N GLN A 75 13.54 10.30 -6.18
CA GLN A 75 13.55 8.90 -6.59
C GLN A 75 14.96 8.30 -6.48
N HIS A 76 15.04 7.10 -5.91
CA HIS A 76 16.26 6.29 -5.88
C HIS A 76 15.98 4.92 -6.49
N SER A 77 16.92 4.43 -7.29
CA SER A 77 16.78 3.16 -8.02
C SER A 77 17.73 2.08 -7.50
N ASP A 78 17.49 0.85 -7.93
CA ASP A 78 18.40 -0.29 -7.78
C ASP A 78 18.61 -0.79 -6.33
N GLY A 79 17.62 -0.59 -5.47
CA GLY A 79 17.64 -1.04 -4.08
C GLY A 79 17.76 0.13 -3.10
N TRP A 80 18.66 0.04 -2.13
CA TRP A 80 18.80 1.08 -1.11
C TRP A 80 19.40 2.37 -1.68
N VAL A 81 19.18 3.50 -0.99
CA VAL A 81 19.75 4.80 -1.38
C VAL A 81 21.28 4.71 -1.38
N ALA A 82 21.92 5.37 -2.36
CA ALA A 82 23.38 5.41 -2.46
C ALA A 82 24.03 6.32 -1.39
N ASP A 83 23.29 7.32 -0.90
CA ASP A 83 23.70 8.26 0.11
C ASP A 83 22.54 8.49 1.10
N GLU A 84 22.72 8.07 2.35
CA GLU A 84 21.70 8.18 3.40
C GLU A 84 21.46 9.62 3.89
N THR A 85 22.30 10.60 3.48
CA THR A 85 22.05 12.01 3.79
C THR A 85 20.71 12.52 3.23
N THR A 86 20.16 11.86 2.20
CA THR A 86 18.79 12.15 1.72
C THR A 86 17.72 11.99 2.81
N PHE A 87 17.97 11.19 3.85
CA PHE A 87 17.02 10.98 4.95
C PHE A 87 17.08 12.06 6.05
N GLU A 88 18.04 12.98 6.00
CA GLU A 88 18.18 14.03 7.02
C GLU A 88 16.95 14.95 7.04
N ASP A 89 16.42 15.28 5.86
CA ASP A 89 15.26 16.16 5.68
C ASP A 89 14.02 15.47 5.11
N ALA A 90 13.99 14.13 5.08
CA ALA A 90 12.83 13.37 4.61
C ALA A 90 11.61 13.47 5.54
N ASP A 91 10.43 13.71 4.97
CA ASP A 91 9.14 13.57 5.66
C ASP A 91 8.54 12.18 5.50
N ALA A 92 8.87 11.49 4.41
CA ALA A 92 8.50 10.11 4.20
C ALA A 92 9.53 9.32 3.38
N VAL A 93 9.57 8.01 3.64
CA VAL A 93 10.29 7.02 2.85
C VAL A 93 9.29 5.98 2.37
N VAL A 94 9.25 5.72 1.06
CA VAL A 94 8.39 4.71 0.46
C VAL A 94 9.24 3.73 -0.34
N ILE A 95 9.04 2.43 -0.11
CA ILE A 95 9.78 1.37 -0.80
C ILE A 95 8.82 0.61 -1.73
N TYR A 96 9.12 0.63 -3.02
CA TYR A 96 8.45 -0.17 -4.04
C TYR A 96 9.46 -1.15 -4.64
N ALA A 97 9.42 -2.40 -4.19
CA ALA A 97 10.48 -3.38 -4.44
C ALA A 97 9.95 -4.81 -4.29
N ASP A 98 10.83 -5.80 -4.54
CA ASP A 98 10.63 -7.16 -4.05
C ASP A 98 10.81 -7.21 -2.52
N GLY A 99 10.12 -8.16 -1.87
CA GLY A 99 10.13 -8.33 -0.42
C GLY A 99 10.93 -9.52 0.11
N GLY A 100 10.48 -10.02 1.27
CA GLY A 100 11.04 -11.19 1.95
C GLY A 100 12.44 -10.93 2.50
N GLY A 101 13.29 -11.97 2.52
CA GLY A 101 14.63 -11.89 3.10
C GLY A 101 15.61 -10.93 2.41
N LYS A 102 15.27 -10.48 1.19
CA LYS A 102 16.06 -9.55 0.38
C LYS A 102 15.46 -8.15 0.31
N HIS A 103 14.40 -7.89 1.09
CA HIS A 103 13.74 -6.59 1.13
C HIS A 103 14.76 -5.47 1.44
N PRO A 104 14.77 -4.32 0.72
CA PRO A 104 15.76 -3.26 0.92
C PRO A 104 15.89 -2.77 2.37
N ALA A 105 14.76 -2.64 3.08
CA ALA A 105 14.70 -2.24 4.50
C ALA A 105 15.39 -3.20 5.49
N VAL A 106 15.65 -4.47 5.13
CA VAL A 106 16.20 -5.48 6.07
C VAL A 106 17.61 -5.93 5.72
N GLN A 107 18.28 -5.22 4.80
CA GLN A 107 19.68 -5.48 4.48
C GLN A 107 20.59 -4.63 5.37
N GLY A 108 21.72 -5.19 5.83
CA GLY A 108 22.68 -4.47 6.66
C GLY A 108 22.03 -3.77 7.86
N ASP A 109 22.37 -2.50 8.05
CA ASP A 109 21.83 -1.66 9.14
C ASP A 109 20.58 -0.84 8.74
N HIS A 110 20.02 -1.07 7.55
CA HIS A 110 18.93 -0.22 7.00
C HIS A 110 17.69 -0.20 7.91
N LEU A 111 17.38 -1.31 8.58
CA LEU A 111 16.23 -1.37 9.49
C LEU A 111 16.42 -0.44 10.69
N ALA A 112 17.65 -0.34 11.20
CA ALA A 112 17.99 0.58 12.28
C ALA A 112 17.98 2.04 11.81
N THR A 113 18.42 2.30 10.57
CA THR A 113 18.27 3.63 9.94
C THR A 113 16.80 4.02 9.84
N LEU A 114 15.93 3.14 9.31
CA LEU A 114 14.49 3.39 9.21
C LEU A 114 13.82 3.59 10.57
N GLN A 115 14.21 2.81 11.59
CA GLN A 115 13.68 3.01 12.94
C GLN A 115 13.94 4.43 13.46
N LYS A 116 15.15 4.98 13.25
CA LYS A 116 15.46 6.36 13.64
C LYS A 116 14.59 7.39 12.89
N LEU A 117 14.24 7.12 11.64
CA LEU A 117 13.33 7.98 10.87
C LEU A 117 11.91 7.89 11.43
N VAL A 118 11.43 6.67 11.64
CA VAL A 118 10.13 6.39 12.25
C VAL A 118 9.99 7.06 13.62
N ASP A 119 11.01 7.00 14.48
CA ASP A 119 11.05 7.63 15.81
C ASP A 119 10.99 9.16 15.74
N ARG A 120 11.47 9.76 14.63
CA ARG A 120 11.33 11.18 14.33
C ARG A 120 9.95 11.55 13.77
N GLY A 121 9.06 10.57 13.62
CA GLY A 121 7.75 10.72 13.00
C GLY A 121 7.80 10.75 11.47
N VAL A 122 8.89 10.36 10.81
CA VAL A 122 8.94 10.24 9.34
C VAL A 122 7.93 9.18 8.89
N GLY A 123 7.22 9.45 7.81
CA GLY A 123 6.29 8.50 7.21
C GLY A 123 7.02 7.31 6.59
N PHE A 124 6.44 6.11 6.68
CA PHE A 124 7.02 4.91 6.09
C PHE A 124 5.95 4.09 5.38
N ALA A 125 6.18 3.75 4.10
CA ALA A 125 5.26 2.92 3.34
C ALA A 125 5.96 1.87 2.48
N CYS A 126 5.24 0.80 2.17
CA CYS A 126 5.68 -0.24 1.25
C CYS A 126 4.60 -0.52 0.19
N MET A 127 5.07 -0.81 -1.02
CA MET A 127 4.22 -1.11 -2.17
C MET A 127 4.54 -2.48 -2.78
N HIS A 128 3.49 -3.12 -3.28
CA HIS A 128 3.48 -4.44 -3.88
C HIS A 128 4.20 -5.47 -3.01
N TYR A 129 5.11 -6.25 -3.59
CA TYR A 129 5.90 -7.26 -2.89
C TYR A 129 6.75 -6.68 -1.75
N GLY A 130 7.02 -5.37 -1.75
CA GLY A 130 7.69 -4.67 -0.65
C GLY A 130 6.92 -4.72 0.67
N VAL A 131 5.64 -5.11 0.67
CA VAL A 131 4.89 -5.35 1.93
C VAL A 131 5.25 -6.69 2.59
N GLU A 132 6.03 -7.57 1.94
CA GLU A 132 6.53 -8.81 2.55
C GLU A 132 7.84 -8.59 3.29
N VAL A 133 7.90 -9.13 4.51
CA VAL A 133 9.14 -9.37 5.26
C VAL A 133 9.09 -10.73 5.94
N VAL A 134 10.26 -11.32 6.20
CA VAL A 134 10.36 -12.48 7.09
C VAL A 134 9.98 -12.02 8.52
N PRO A 135 9.04 -12.69 9.21
CA PRO A 135 8.53 -12.22 10.51
C PRO A 135 9.63 -11.91 11.52
N GLU A 136 10.65 -12.78 11.61
CA GLU A 136 11.77 -12.65 12.55
C GLU A 136 12.73 -11.50 12.19
N GLN A 137 12.74 -11.04 10.93
CA GLN A 137 13.58 -9.94 10.50
C GLN A 137 12.96 -8.58 10.81
N ALA A 138 11.68 -8.39 10.47
CA ALA A 138 11.05 -7.07 10.57
C ALA A 138 9.52 -7.08 10.78
N GLY A 139 8.90 -8.23 11.05
CA GLY A 139 7.43 -8.31 11.17
C GLY A 139 6.86 -7.37 12.24
N LYS A 140 7.54 -7.24 13.39
CA LYS A 140 7.15 -6.29 14.45
C LYS A 140 7.21 -4.83 14.00
N GLN A 141 8.28 -4.48 13.29
CA GLN A 141 8.48 -3.14 12.73
C GLN A 141 7.39 -2.85 11.71
N PHE A 142 7.13 -3.75 10.76
CA PHE A 142 6.12 -3.54 9.73
C PHE A 142 4.70 -3.42 10.32
N LEU A 143 4.35 -4.27 11.30
CA LEU A 143 3.10 -4.11 12.04
C LEU A 143 2.99 -2.74 12.73
N SER A 144 4.08 -2.25 13.31
CA SER A 144 4.10 -0.95 14.00
C SER A 144 4.11 0.25 13.05
N TRP A 145 4.81 0.16 11.91
CA TRP A 145 5.10 1.29 11.03
C TRP A 145 4.08 1.42 9.90
N LEU A 146 3.68 0.29 9.31
CA LEU A 146 2.78 0.18 8.16
C LEU A 146 1.38 -0.30 8.57
N GLY A 147 1.29 -0.97 9.71
CA GLY A 147 0.06 -1.56 10.22
C GLY A 147 -0.18 -3.02 9.82
N GLY A 148 0.51 -3.49 8.79
CA GLY A 148 0.37 -4.86 8.31
C GLY A 148 1.49 -5.26 7.37
N PHE A 149 1.60 -6.56 7.11
CA PHE A 149 2.61 -7.12 6.21
C PHE A 149 2.17 -8.47 5.65
N TYR A 150 2.81 -8.87 4.55
CA TYR A 150 2.67 -10.21 3.99
C TYR A 150 3.62 -11.16 4.72
N GLU A 151 3.11 -12.31 5.16
CA GLU A 151 3.92 -13.37 5.79
C GLU A 151 3.94 -14.62 4.90
N GLY A 152 5.13 -15.03 4.46
CA GLY A 152 5.32 -16.24 3.66
C GLY A 152 4.77 -17.49 4.36
N GLY A 153 3.89 -18.22 3.67
CA GLY A 153 3.21 -19.40 4.21
C GLY A 153 1.92 -19.10 5.00
N TYR A 154 1.63 -17.83 5.28
CA TYR A 154 0.36 -17.39 5.85
C TYR A 154 -0.48 -16.61 4.82
N SER A 155 0.11 -15.59 4.20
CA SER A 155 -0.51 -14.77 3.17
C SER A 155 -0.46 -15.44 1.80
N CYS A 156 -1.25 -14.95 0.85
CA CYS A 156 -1.27 -15.42 -0.54
C CYS A 156 -1.37 -14.26 -1.53
N ASN A 157 -0.75 -14.38 -2.69
CA ASN A 157 -0.70 -13.38 -3.76
C ASN A 157 -1.43 -13.87 -5.04
N PRO A 158 -2.76 -14.04 -5.02
CA PRO A 158 -3.50 -14.39 -6.22
C PRO A 158 -3.52 -13.25 -7.25
N ILE A 159 -3.66 -13.60 -8.53
CA ILE A 159 -4.04 -12.65 -9.58
C ILE A 159 -5.57 -12.68 -9.71
N TRP A 160 -6.21 -11.53 -9.54
CA TRP A 160 -7.66 -11.36 -9.66
C TRP A 160 -8.05 -9.90 -9.91
N SER A 161 -9.33 -9.69 -10.24
CA SER A 161 -9.85 -8.39 -10.68
C SER A 161 -10.94 -7.86 -9.73
N PRO A 162 -10.58 -7.38 -8.52
CA PRO A 162 -11.53 -6.76 -7.62
C PRO A 162 -12.15 -5.50 -8.24
N THR A 163 -13.41 -5.24 -7.87
CA THR A 163 -14.08 -3.97 -8.12
C THR A 163 -14.16 -3.18 -6.82
N PHE A 164 -13.62 -1.96 -6.81
CA PHE A 164 -13.66 -1.04 -5.66
C PHE A 164 -14.77 0.00 -5.87
N ASN A 165 -15.98 -0.31 -5.41
CA ASN A 165 -17.14 0.59 -5.53
C ASN A 165 -17.35 1.50 -4.33
N GLU A 166 -16.83 1.10 -3.17
CA GLU A 166 -16.97 1.81 -1.91
C GLU A 166 -15.58 2.17 -1.41
N LEU A 167 -15.36 3.47 -1.18
CA LEU A 167 -14.10 4.02 -0.70
C LEU A 167 -14.38 4.80 0.58
N PRO A 168 -13.53 4.71 1.62
CA PRO A 168 -13.72 5.48 2.85
C PRO A 168 -13.61 6.99 2.58
N SER A 169 -14.16 7.81 3.47
CA SER A 169 -13.84 9.24 3.48
C SER A 169 -12.45 9.43 4.07
N HIS A 170 -11.44 9.62 3.21
CA HIS A 170 -10.04 9.76 3.61
C HIS A 170 -9.29 10.62 2.57
N PRO A 171 -8.24 11.39 2.92
CA PRO A 171 -7.47 12.13 1.94
C PRO A 171 -6.96 11.28 0.77
N VAL A 172 -6.59 10.02 1.03
CA VAL A 172 -6.12 9.06 0.00
C VAL A 172 -7.18 8.77 -1.08
N THR A 173 -8.47 8.88 -0.77
CA THR A 173 -9.55 8.56 -1.70
C THR A 173 -10.12 9.80 -2.41
N ARG A 174 -9.56 11.00 -2.16
CA ARG A 174 -10.01 12.24 -2.82
C ARG A 174 -9.94 12.12 -4.34
N GLY A 175 -11.07 12.41 -4.98
CA GLY A 175 -11.25 12.36 -6.44
C GLY A 175 -11.13 10.97 -7.07
N VAL A 176 -10.95 9.90 -6.30
CA VAL A 176 -10.91 8.53 -6.83
C VAL A 176 -12.33 8.08 -7.15
N LYS A 177 -12.57 7.63 -8.38
CA LYS A 177 -13.84 7.03 -8.80
C LYS A 177 -13.79 5.52 -8.67
N PRO A 178 -14.94 4.82 -8.65
CA PRO A 178 -14.97 3.37 -8.70
C PRO A 178 -14.18 2.80 -9.89
N PHE A 179 -13.39 1.76 -9.64
CA PHE A 179 -12.61 1.08 -10.68
C PHE A 179 -12.53 -0.43 -10.46
N THR A 180 -12.25 -1.16 -11.53
CA THR A 180 -11.91 -2.59 -11.51
C THR A 180 -10.57 -2.76 -12.18
N ILE A 181 -9.68 -3.56 -11.59
CA ILE A 181 -8.35 -3.75 -12.15
C ILE A 181 -7.79 -5.13 -11.80
N GLU A 182 -7.26 -5.83 -12.81
CA GLU A 182 -6.55 -7.09 -12.61
C GLU A 182 -5.14 -6.79 -12.11
N ASP A 183 -4.78 -7.36 -10.96
CA ASP A 183 -3.44 -7.25 -10.40
C ASP A 183 -3.17 -8.49 -9.53
N GLU A 184 -1.94 -8.63 -9.05
CA GLU A 184 -1.60 -9.60 -8.01
C GLU A 184 -1.91 -8.98 -6.63
N TRP A 185 -3.16 -9.13 -6.21
CA TRP A 185 -3.69 -8.54 -4.98
C TRP A 185 -3.64 -9.55 -3.83
N TYR A 186 -2.97 -9.19 -2.74
CA TYR A 186 -2.66 -10.14 -1.68
C TYR A 186 -3.83 -10.30 -0.72
N ILE A 187 -3.98 -11.51 -0.18
CA ILE A 187 -5.02 -11.90 0.76
C ILE A 187 -4.40 -12.54 2.00
N ASN A 188 -5.14 -12.57 3.10
CA ASN A 188 -4.68 -13.09 4.39
C ASN A 188 -3.43 -12.35 4.88
N MET A 189 -3.48 -11.02 4.84
CA MET A 189 -2.42 -10.16 5.36
C MET A 189 -2.36 -10.24 6.89
N ARG A 190 -1.17 -10.06 7.47
CA ARG A 190 -1.03 -9.86 8.91
C ARG A 190 -1.33 -8.41 9.23
N PHE A 191 -2.23 -8.18 10.18
CA PHE A 191 -2.48 -6.86 10.76
C PHE A 191 -2.20 -6.87 12.26
N GLN A 192 -2.12 -5.68 12.86
CA GLN A 192 -2.08 -5.56 14.32
C GLN A 192 -3.31 -6.26 14.91
N PRO A 193 -3.17 -7.11 15.95
CA PRO A 193 -4.29 -7.85 16.53
C PRO A 193 -5.47 -6.97 16.96
N ALA A 194 -5.19 -5.72 17.33
CA ALA A 194 -6.20 -4.76 17.74
C ALA A 194 -7.17 -4.33 16.62
N TRP A 195 -6.85 -4.62 15.35
CA TRP A 195 -7.69 -4.28 14.19
C TRP A 195 -8.35 -5.50 13.55
N GLY A 196 -8.26 -6.67 14.21
CA GLY A 196 -8.82 -7.92 13.71
C GLY A 196 -8.30 -8.26 12.31
N GLU A 197 -9.24 -8.47 11.38
CA GLU A 197 -8.95 -8.82 9.99
C GLU A 197 -8.53 -7.61 9.11
N GLY A 198 -8.46 -6.40 9.68
CA GLY A 198 -7.99 -5.20 8.97
C GLY A 198 -8.95 -4.68 7.89
N VAL A 199 -10.24 -5.03 7.96
CA VAL A 199 -11.26 -4.64 6.96
C VAL A 199 -12.17 -3.49 7.41
N ASP A 200 -12.04 -3.07 8.67
CA ASP A 200 -12.76 -1.94 9.26
C ASP A 200 -11.78 -0.89 9.79
N ALA A 201 -12.21 0.37 9.79
CA ALA A 201 -11.41 1.46 10.34
C ALA A 201 -11.44 1.38 11.88
N GLU A 202 -10.26 1.46 12.49
CA GLU A 202 -10.10 1.22 13.92
C GLU A 202 -9.10 2.20 14.53
N LYS A 203 -9.19 2.39 15.85
CA LYS A 203 -8.19 3.17 16.59
C LYS A 203 -7.77 2.42 17.85
N ALA A 204 -6.49 2.09 17.93
CA ALA A 204 -5.92 1.37 19.06
C ALA A 204 -4.58 2.00 19.46
N GLU A 205 -4.35 2.16 20.76
CA GLU A 205 -3.08 2.67 21.32
C GLU A 205 -2.63 4.01 20.71
N GLY A 206 -3.59 4.86 20.34
CA GLY A 206 -3.32 6.15 19.70
C GLY A 206 -3.05 6.07 18.19
N THR A 207 -2.90 4.88 17.62
CA THR A 207 -2.77 4.67 16.18
C THR A 207 -4.14 4.52 15.53
N THR A 208 -4.41 5.30 14.49
CA THR A 208 -5.61 5.18 13.65
C THR A 208 -5.28 4.31 12.44
N PHE A 209 -6.06 3.27 12.18
CA PHE A 209 -5.98 2.40 11.01
C PHE A 209 -7.21 2.62 10.11
N VAL A 210 -6.99 2.76 8.80
CA VAL A 210 -8.08 2.89 7.82
C VAL A 210 -7.80 1.99 6.62
N PRO A 211 -8.63 0.99 6.33
CA PRO A 211 -8.53 0.24 5.09
C PRO A 211 -9.05 1.10 3.93
N ILE A 212 -8.25 1.23 2.87
CA ILE A 212 -8.51 2.13 1.73
C ILE A 212 -9.17 1.37 0.58
N LEU A 213 -8.57 0.25 0.17
CA LEU A 213 -9.09 -0.62 -0.88
C LEU A 213 -9.45 -1.96 -0.24
N VAL A 214 -10.74 -2.28 -0.21
CA VAL A 214 -11.25 -3.53 0.37
C VAL A 214 -12.12 -4.23 -0.65
N ALA A 215 -11.85 -5.50 -0.89
CA ALA A 215 -12.64 -6.30 -1.82
C ALA A 215 -12.84 -7.72 -1.30
N LYS A 216 -13.86 -8.40 -1.79
CA LYS A 216 -14.15 -9.80 -1.46
C LYS A 216 -13.63 -10.70 -2.60
N PRO A 217 -12.58 -11.51 -2.38
CA PRO A 217 -12.16 -12.49 -3.37
C PRO A 217 -13.24 -13.55 -3.59
N SER A 218 -13.30 -14.08 -4.81
CA SER A 218 -14.15 -15.22 -5.12
C SER A 218 -13.60 -16.51 -4.49
N ASP A 219 -14.42 -17.54 -4.34
CA ASP A 219 -13.94 -18.86 -3.93
C ASP A 219 -12.87 -19.39 -4.90
N ALA A 220 -13.05 -19.13 -6.20
CA ALA A 220 -12.08 -19.49 -7.23
C ALA A 220 -10.74 -18.77 -7.03
N THR A 221 -10.74 -17.55 -6.47
CA THR A 221 -9.56 -16.76 -6.08
C THR A 221 -8.93 -17.25 -4.77
N ARG A 222 -9.67 -17.93 -3.89
CA ARG A 222 -9.10 -18.51 -2.65
C ARG A 222 -8.58 -19.94 -2.86
N ASP A 223 -9.15 -20.68 -3.80
CA ASP A 223 -8.83 -22.10 -4.03
C ASP A 223 -7.64 -22.36 -4.96
N GLY A 224 -7.19 -21.37 -5.74
CA GLY A 224 -6.12 -21.57 -6.71
C GLY A 224 -4.71 -21.72 -6.11
N PRO A 225 -3.72 -22.04 -6.97
CA PRO A 225 -2.42 -22.54 -6.54
C PRO A 225 -1.37 -21.42 -6.37
N TYR A 226 -1.68 -20.38 -5.59
CA TYR A 226 -1.13 -19.03 -5.78
C TYR A 226 0.33 -18.78 -5.43
N VAL A 227 1.00 -19.69 -4.74
CA VAL A 227 2.25 -19.35 -4.04
C VAL A 227 3.28 -20.48 -4.07
N TYR A 228 4.50 -20.18 -3.66
CA TYR A 228 5.52 -21.19 -3.37
C TYR A 228 5.79 -21.20 -1.85
N PRO A 229 5.69 -22.36 -1.16
CA PRO A 229 5.25 -23.67 -1.67
C PRO A 229 3.77 -23.66 -2.10
N LYS A 230 3.43 -24.55 -3.05
CA LYS A 230 2.13 -24.53 -3.74
C LYS A 230 0.93 -24.71 -2.78
N GLY A 231 0.05 -23.71 -2.75
CA GLY A 231 -1.26 -23.74 -2.09
C GLY A 231 -2.36 -24.46 -2.91
N PRO A 232 -3.63 -24.41 -2.46
CA PRO A 232 -4.15 -23.51 -1.44
C PRO A 232 -3.84 -23.99 -0.01
N TYR A 233 -3.58 -23.05 0.89
CA TYR A 233 -3.39 -23.36 2.31
C TYR A 233 -4.76 -23.52 3.00
N PRO A 234 -4.96 -24.53 3.87
CA PRO A 234 -6.26 -24.77 4.51
C PRO A 234 -6.84 -23.56 5.25
N HIS A 235 -6.01 -22.73 5.91
CA HIS A 235 -6.48 -21.54 6.60
C HIS A 235 -6.96 -20.45 5.64
N VAL A 236 -6.33 -20.30 4.46
CA VAL A 236 -6.78 -19.37 3.42
C VAL A 236 -8.14 -19.79 2.84
N GLN A 237 -8.35 -21.10 2.68
CA GLN A 237 -9.63 -21.64 2.20
C GLN A 237 -10.75 -21.53 3.25
N ALA A 238 -10.39 -21.56 4.54
CA ALA A 238 -11.35 -21.39 5.63
C ALA A 238 -11.98 -19.98 5.64
N GLU A 239 -11.26 -18.96 5.14
CA GLU A 239 -11.71 -17.57 5.04
C GLU A 239 -12.64 -17.30 3.83
N LYS A 240 -13.22 -18.33 3.21
CA LYS A 240 -14.19 -18.16 2.12
C LYS A 240 -15.33 -17.23 2.53
N GLY A 241 -15.60 -16.26 1.66
CA GLY A 241 -16.61 -15.24 1.91
C GLY A 241 -16.11 -13.98 2.62
N HIS A 242 -14.91 -13.99 3.22
CA HIS A 242 -14.32 -12.85 3.91
C HIS A 242 -13.79 -11.80 2.92
N ARG A 243 -13.84 -10.53 3.34
CA ARG A 243 -13.25 -9.38 2.64
C ARG A 243 -11.75 -9.29 2.98
N GLU A 244 -11.00 -8.64 2.12
CA GLU A 244 -9.55 -8.45 2.23
C GLU A 244 -9.23 -6.98 1.99
N ALA A 245 -8.44 -6.38 2.89
CA ALA A 245 -7.85 -5.07 2.67
C ALA A 245 -6.55 -5.22 1.87
N VAL A 246 -6.53 -4.64 0.67
CA VAL A 246 -5.40 -4.69 -0.27
C VAL A 246 -4.65 -3.36 -0.36
N MET A 247 -5.18 -2.35 0.33
CA MET A 247 -4.49 -1.11 0.66
C MET A 247 -5.04 -0.56 1.97
N TRP A 248 -4.17 -0.06 2.84
CA TRP A 248 -4.55 0.49 4.13
C TRP A 248 -3.59 1.57 4.57
N THR A 249 -4.01 2.41 5.52
CA THR A 249 -3.18 3.47 6.11
C THR A 249 -3.14 3.36 7.63
N VAL A 250 -2.06 3.89 8.21
CA VAL A 250 -1.93 4.11 9.65
C VAL A 250 -1.45 5.53 9.95
N GLU A 251 -2.05 6.17 10.95
CA GLU A 251 -1.53 7.40 11.57
C GLU A 251 -1.09 7.08 12.99
N ARG A 252 0.21 7.21 13.25
CA ARG A 252 0.85 6.88 14.52
C ARG A 252 0.80 8.06 15.51
N PRO A 253 0.89 7.79 16.83
CA PRO A 253 0.84 8.83 17.85
C PRO A 253 2.04 9.81 17.81
N ASP A 254 3.16 9.41 17.20
CA ASP A 254 4.33 10.26 16.92
C ASP A 254 4.11 11.23 15.74
N GLY A 255 2.92 11.23 15.13
CA GLY A 255 2.59 12.03 13.96
C GLY A 255 3.13 11.46 12.64
N GLY A 256 3.78 10.30 12.69
CA GLY A 256 4.17 9.53 11.52
C GLY A 256 2.99 8.86 10.84
N ARG A 257 3.10 8.73 9.52
CA ARG A 257 2.09 8.07 8.68
C ARG A 257 2.67 6.81 8.07
N GLY A 258 1.82 5.86 7.70
CA GLY A 258 2.25 4.72 6.92
C GLY A 258 1.13 4.15 6.09
N PHE A 259 1.49 3.40 5.06
CA PHE A 259 0.52 2.64 4.27
C PHE A 259 1.15 1.36 3.72
N GLY A 260 0.32 0.34 3.56
CA GLY A 260 0.64 -0.82 2.73
C GLY A 260 -0.26 -0.81 1.50
N PHE A 261 0.29 -1.19 0.36
CA PHE A 261 -0.42 -1.32 -0.91
C PHE A 261 0.05 -2.59 -1.59
N THR A 262 -0.83 -3.56 -1.85
CA THR A 262 -0.38 -4.86 -2.37
C THR A 262 -0.36 -4.93 -3.89
N GLY A 263 -1.02 -4.01 -4.59
CA GLY A 263 -1.04 -3.96 -6.06
C GLY A 263 0.25 -3.41 -6.65
N GLY A 264 0.32 -3.31 -7.99
CA GLY A 264 1.49 -2.85 -8.72
C GLY A 264 2.31 -3.98 -9.36
N HIS A 265 1.77 -5.20 -9.44
CA HIS A 265 2.46 -6.28 -10.14
C HIS A 265 2.63 -5.93 -11.62
N PHE A 266 1.53 -5.56 -12.29
CA PHE A 266 1.51 -5.20 -13.70
C PHE A 266 1.78 -3.71 -13.89
N HIS A 267 2.90 -3.39 -14.53
CA HIS A 267 3.31 -1.99 -14.76
C HIS A 267 2.26 -1.17 -15.53
N LEU A 268 1.56 -1.80 -16.48
CA LEU A 268 0.56 -1.13 -17.30
C LEU A 268 -0.66 -0.63 -16.50
N ASN A 269 -0.86 -1.12 -15.28
CA ASN A 269 -1.93 -0.63 -14.39
C ASN A 269 -1.75 0.84 -14.02
N TRP A 270 -0.54 1.40 -14.13
CA TRP A 270 -0.33 2.85 -13.99
C TRP A 270 -1.06 3.67 -15.07
N GLY A 271 -1.52 3.05 -16.17
CA GLY A 271 -2.38 3.70 -17.16
C GLY A 271 -3.81 3.95 -16.66
N ASN A 272 -4.26 3.25 -15.63
CA ASN A 272 -5.59 3.47 -15.03
C ASN A 272 -5.55 4.68 -14.09
N ASP A 273 -6.35 5.70 -14.39
CA ASP A 273 -6.35 6.97 -13.66
C ASP A 273 -6.71 6.84 -12.18
N ASP A 274 -7.72 6.04 -11.84
CA ASP A 274 -8.21 5.93 -10.46
C ASP A 274 -7.31 5.04 -9.59
N PHE A 275 -6.75 3.97 -10.17
CA PHE A 275 -5.69 3.18 -9.55
C PHE A 275 -4.46 4.05 -9.25
N ARG A 276 -3.97 4.77 -10.26
CA ARG A 276 -2.82 5.66 -10.14
C ARG A 276 -3.09 6.80 -9.15
N ARG A 277 -4.26 7.46 -9.22
CA ARG A 277 -4.65 8.55 -8.30
C ARG A 277 -4.68 8.09 -6.85
N THR A 278 -5.19 6.89 -6.58
CA THR A 278 -5.21 6.32 -5.22
C THR A 278 -3.80 6.24 -4.64
N VAL A 279 -2.84 5.72 -5.41
CA VAL A 279 -1.43 5.62 -4.99
C VAL A 279 -0.78 6.99 -4.88
N LEU A 280 -0.97 7.89 -5.86
CA LEU A 280 -0.41 9.25 -5.81
C LEU A 280 -0.91 10.01 -4.57
N ASN A 281 -2.20 9.93 -4.26
CA ASN A 281 -2.76 10.55 -3.06
C ASN A 281 -2.12 9.96 -1.78
N ALA A 282 -1.85 8.66 -1.73
CA ALA A 282 -1.17 8.02 -0.59
C ALA A 282 0.29 8.48 -0.44
N LEU A 283 1.00 8.67 -1.55
CA LEU A 283 2.37 9.20 -1.55
C LEU A 283 2.43 10.64 -1.02
N VAL A 284 1.51 11.51 -1.47
CA VAL A 284 1.37 12.88 -0.94
C VAL A 284 1.01 12.85 0.54
N TRP A 285 0.03 12.02 0.92
CA TRP A 285 -0.47 11.92 2.28
C TRP A 285 0.58 11.41 3.26
N VAL A 286 1.35 10.37 2.91
CA VAL A 286 2.38 9.80 3.79
C VAL A 286 3.54 10.78 4.01
N ALA A 287 3.86 11.58 2.99
CA ALA A 287 4.81 12.70 3.07
C ALA A 287 4.28 13.90 3.85
N LYS A 288 3.08 13.81 4.41
CA LYS A 288 2.42 14.88 5.19
C LYS A 288 2.19 16.17 4.40
N ALA A 289 2.18 16.07 3.08
CA ALA A 289 1.70 17.13 2.20
C ALA A 289 0.16 17.08 2.11
N GLU A 290 -0.44 18.18 1.69
CA GLU A 290 -1.89 18.26 1.51
C GLU A 290 -2.28 17.57 0.20
N VAL A 291 -3.11 16.53 0.29
CA VAL A 291 -3.68 15.90 -0.91
C VAL A 291 -4.65 16.88 -1.55
N PRO A 292 -4.56 17.21 -2.85
CA PRO A 292 -5.51 18.12 -3.49
C PRO A 292 -6.97 17.67 -3.30
N GLU A 293 -7.91 18.61 -3.21
CA GLU A 293 -9.33 18.31 -2.97
C GLU A 293 -9.92 17.35 -4.01
N GLY A 294 -9.54 17.51 -5.28
CA GLY A 294 -9.89 16.61 -6.38
C GLY A 294 -8.96 15.41 -6.57
N GLY A 295 -8.04 15.16 -5.62
CA GLY A 295 -6.93 14.23 -5.75
C GLY A 295 -5.83 14.73 -6.67
N VAL A 296 -4.69 14.03 -6.69
CA VAL A 296 -3.59 14.34 -7.61
C VAL A 296 -4.07 14.17 -9.05
N ASN A 297 -4.06 15.27 -9.80
CA ASN A 297 -4.37 15.25 -11.22
C ASN A 297 -3.11 14.83 -12.01
N SER A 298 -3.24 13.79 -12.81
CA SER A 298 -2.13 13.29 -13.64
C SER A 298 -2.67 12.65 -14.91
N ALA A 299 -1.86 12.66 -15.96
CA ALA A 299 -2.11 11.94 -17.20
C ALA A 299 -0.87 11.11 -17.56
N VAL A 300 -1.11 9.88 -17.99
CA VAL A 300 -0.09 8.93 -18.43
C VAL A 300 -0.50 8.40 -19.80
N THR A 301 0.41 8.49 -20.76
CA THR A 301 0.23 7.97 -22.11
C THR A 301 0.81 6.57 -22.25
N GLU A 302 0.36 5.83 -23.27
CA GLU A 302 0.92 4.52 -23.62
C GLU A 302 2.43 4.55 -23.86
N VAL A 303 2.93 5.64 -24.47
CA VAL A 303 4.36 5.83 -24.71
C VAL A 303 5.12 5.93 -23.39
N GLU A 304 4.58 6.65 -22.40
CA GLU A 304 5.20 6.81 -21.09
C GLU A 304 5.20 5.50 -20.28
N LEU A 305 4.17 4.66 -20.42
CA LEU A 305 4.13 3.32 -19.81
C LEU A 305 5.20 2.36 -20.33
N HIS A 306 5.81 2.68 -21.48
CA HIS A 306 6.87 1.88 -22.08
C HIS A 306 8.24 2.57 -22.01
N GLN A 307 8.33 3.72 -21.35
CA GLN A 307 9.59 4.40 -21.08
C GLN A 307 10.26 3.83 -19.84
N ASN A 308 11.60 3.84 -19.83
CA ASN A 308 12.42 3.49 -18.66
C ASN A 308 12.25 2.06 -18.11
N LEU A 309 11.58 1.16 -18.85
CA LEU A 309 11.50 -0.26 -18.53
C LEU A 309 12.91 -0.84 -18.33
N ASP A 310 13.06 -1.75 -17.37
CA ASP A 310 14.35 -2.38 -17.14
C ASP A 310 14.72 -3.31 -18.30
N ASP A 311 16.02 -3.48 -18.55
CA ASP A 311 16.50 -4.48 -19.51
C ASP A 311 16.38 -5.89 -18.88
N LYS A 312 15.20 -6.50 -19.05
CA LYS A 312 14.88 -7.83 -18.52
C LYS A 312 14.85 -8.87 -19.63
N PRO A 313 15.36 -10.09 -19.37
CA PRO A 313 15.29 -11.16 -20.35
C PRO A 313 13.84 -11.48 -20.68
N GLN A 314 13.51 -11.48 -21.97
CA GLN A 314 12.19 -11.89 -22.42
C GLN A 314 11.92 -13.34 -21.98
N PRO A 315 10.70 -13.65 -21.49
CA PRO A 315 10.37 -15.01 -21.11
C PRO A 315 10.54 -15.93 -22.32
N LYS A 316 11.25 -17.05 -22.13
CA LYS A 316 11.43 -18.04 -23.20
C LYS A 316 10.05 -18.45 -23.70
N LYS A 317 9.80 -18.33 -25.02
CA LYS A 317 8.57 -18.85 -25.64
C LYS A 317 8.38 -20.28 -25.18
N LYS A 318 7.29 -20.54 -24.46
CA LYS A 318 6.92 -21.90 -24.05
C LYS A 318 6.80 -22.69 -25.35
N ALA A 319 7.66 -23.69 -25.56
CA ALA A 319 7.51 -24.60 -26.68
C ALA A 319 6.08 -25.11 -26.62
N ALA A 320 5.33 -24.99 -27.72
CA ALA A 320 3.99 -25.53 -27.79
C ALA A 320 4.09 -27.00 -27.39
N GLN A 321 3.59 -27.35 -26.21
CA GLN A 321 3.44 -28.75 -25.86
C GLN A 321 2.42 -29.27 -26.85
N ALA A 322 2.88 -30.05 -27.83
CA ALA A 322 1.99 -30.82 -28.67
C ALA A 322 1.09 -31.60 -27.70
N GLN A 323 -0.19 -31.23 -27.63
CA GLN A 323 -1.12 -32.00 -26.85
C GLN A 323 -1.05 -33.43 -27.40
N PRO A 324 -0.80 -34.45 -26.57
CA PRO A 324 -0.84 -35.81 -27.05
C PRO A 324 -2.24 -36.02 -27.63
N VAL A 325 -2.29 -36.39 -28.92
CA VAL A 325 -3.54 -36.73 -29.60
C VAL A 325 -4.29 -37.73 -28.71
N PRO A 326 -5.53 -37.43 -28.27
CA PRO A 326 -6.30 -38.34 -27.43
C PRO A 326 -6.33 -39.73 -28.08
N ARG A 327 -6.07 -40.79 -27.31
CA ARG A 327 -6.02 -42.19 -27.80
C ARG A 327 -7.27 -42.63 -28.57
N VAL A 328 -8.38 -41.92 -28.44
CA VAL A 328 -9.62 -42.12 -29.22
C VAL A 328 -9.40 -41.89 -30.72
N PHE A 329 -8.50 -40.99 -31.13
CA PHE A 329 -8.20 -40.71 -32.54
C PHE A 329 -7.12 -41.62 -33.15
N GLN A 330 -6.44 -42.45 -32.34
CA GLN A 330 -5.43 -43.41 -32.85
C GLN A 330 -6.04 -44.72 -33.38
N ARG A 331 -7.35 -44.98 -33.17
CA ARG A 331 -8.02 -46.22 -33.62
C ARG A 331 -8.70 -46.14 -34.99
N MET A 332 -8.68 -45.00 -35.68
CA MET A 332 -9.25 -44.88 -37.03
C MET A 332 -8.23 -45.00 -38.17
N ALA A 333 -6.95 -45.18 -37.88
CA ALA A 333 -5.89 -45.32 -38.88
C ALA A 333 -5.44 -46.77 -39.14
N SER A 334 -6.16 -47.76 -38.61
CA SER A 334 -5.85 -49.19 -38.79
C SER A 334 -7.09 -50.01 -39.15
N ARG A 335 -7.75 -49.62 -40.24
CA ARG A 335 -8.64 -50.48 -41.02
C ARG A 335 -8.30 -50.41 -42.49
#